data_AF-K6V5R7-F1
#
_entry.id   AF-K6V5R7-F1
#
_cell.length_a   1.000
_cell.length_b   1.000
_cell.length_c   1.000
_cell.angle_alpha   90.00
_cell.angle_beta   90.00
_cell.angle_gamma   90.00
#
_symmetry.space_group_name_H-M   'P 1'
#
loop_
_entity.id
_entity.type
_entity.pdbx_description
1 polymer ?
#
loop_
_entity_poly.entity_id
_entity_poly.type
_entity_poly.pdbx_seq_one_letter_code
_entity_poly.pdbx_strand_id
1 'polypeptide(L)'
;MSKYVVGVELDRAFPDPDESDIFMDELSDFDADVGIMPGTGPIVTLFIPAELPGQAITSALSMVSEYSPVMGVTALELSPWEARLDLEVAPSHKLTCSS
;
A
#
# COMPACT_ATOMS: atom_id res chain seq x y z
N MET A 1 -11.22 5.32 12.92
CA MET A 1 -10.54 5.76 11.68
C MET A 1 -10.20 4.49 10.93
N SER A 2 -10.70 4.33 9.70
CA SER A 2 -10.46 3.14 8.88
C SER A 2 -9.12 3.28 8.15
N LYS A 3 -8.44 2.17 7.86
CA LYS A 3 -7.24 2.13 7.00
C LYS A 3 -7.69 1.62 5.63
N TYR A 4 -7.33 2.32 4.56
CA TYR A 4 -7.64 1.91 3.19
C TYR A 4 -6.36 1.50 2.48
N VAL A 5 -6.40 0.40 1.73
CA VAL A 5 -5.39 0.09 0.71
C VAL A 5 -5.83 0.74 -0.59
N VAL A 6 -5.01 1.62 -1.12
CA VAL A 6 -5.26 2.28 -2.39
C VAL A 6 -4.18 1.86 -3.37
N GLY A 7 -4.58 1.14 -4.43
CA GLY A 7 -3.73 0.81 -5.56
C GLY A 7 -3.89 1.84 -6.66
N VAL A 8 -2.79 2.47 -7.07
CA VAL A 8 -2.73 3.44 -8.17
C VAL A 8 -1.91 2.85 -9.30
N GLU A 9 -2.54 2.62 -10.45
CA GLU A 9 -1.89 2.15 -11.67
C GLU A 9 -1.41 3.35 -12.49
N LEU A 10 -0.13 3.33 -12.86
CA LEU A 10 0.50 4.40 -13.65
C LEU A 10 0.70 3.98 -15.10
N ASP A 11 0.68 4.96 -16.03
CA ASP A 11 0.83 4.73 -17.48
C ASP A 11 2.22 4.24 -17.90
N ARG A 12 3.24 4.58 -17.11
CA ARG A 12 4.63 4.22 -17.38
C ARG A 12 5.42 4.02 -16.10
N ALA A 13 6.50 3.23 -16.22
CA ALA A 13 7.52 3.10 -15.19
C ALA A 13 8.11 4.48 -14.82
N PHE A 14 8.60 4.59 -13.58
CA PHE A 14 9.34 5.77 -13.16
C PHE A 14 10.51 6.02 -14.14
N PRO A 15 10.67 7.26 -14.65
CA PRO A 15 11.67 7.57 -15.68
C PRO A 15 13.10 7.28 -15.24
N ASP A 16 13.38 7.44 -13.94
CA ASP A 16 14.70 7.32 -13.34
C ASP A 16 14.63 6.45 -12.07
N PRO A 17 15.50 5.44 -11.89
CA PRO A 17 15.62 4.73 -10.62
C PRO A 17 15.92 5.68 -9.44
N ASP A 18 16.65 6.79 -9.65
CA ASP A 18 16.90 7.78 -8.60
C ASP A 18 15.61 8.54 -8.22
N GLU A 19 14.70 8.77 -9.17
CA GLU A 19 13.36 9.32 -8.90
C GLU A 19 12.48 8.30 -8.15
N SER A 20 12.66 7.00 -8.40
CA SER A 20 11.93 5.95 -7.69
C SER A 20 12.34 5.85 -6.22
N ASP A 21 13.63 6.05 -5.91
CA ASP A 21 14.11 6.03 -4.52
C ASP A 21 13.59 7.26 -3.74
N ILE A 22 13.60 8.44 -4.36
CA ILE A 22 13.03 9.66 -3.76
C ILE A 22 11.52 9.51 -3.55
N PHE A 23 10.82 8.98 -4.55
CA PHE A 23 9.39 8.70 -4.46
C PHE A 23 9.05 7.72 -3.33
N MET A 24 9.82 6.64 -3.18
CA MET A 24 9.62 5.68 -2.10
C MET A 24 9.95 6.26 -0.72
N ASP A 25 10.95 7.14 -0.62
CA ASP A 25 11.28 7.83 0.63
C ASP A 25 10.15 8.79 1.05
N GLU A 26 9.59 9.56 0.11
CA GLU A 26 8.46 10.46 0.37
C GLU A 26 7.18 9.72 0.77
N LEU A 27 7.00 8.49 0.29
CA LEU A 27 5.82 7.68 0.58
C LEU A 27 6.00 6.73 1.77
N SER A 28 7.20 6.66 2.35
CA SER A 28 7.50 5.80 3.50
C SER A 28 6.59 6.09 4.71
N ASP A 29 6.19 7.35 4.90
CA ASP A 29 5.24 7.78 5.93
C ASP A 29 3.83 7.17 5.77
N PHE A 30 3.51 6.64 4.59
CA PHE A 30 2.21 6.04 4.23
C PHE A 30 2.27 4.52 4.07
N ASP A 31 3.35 3.88 4.57
CA ASP A 31 3.55 2.42 4.50
C ASP A 31 3.49 1.90 3.06
N ALA A 32 3.96 2.72 2.11
CA ALA A 32 3.77 2.49 0.69
C ALA A 32 4.64 1.34 0.15
N ASP A 33 4.07 0.60 -0.80
CA ASP A 33 4.77 -0.45 -1.54
C ASP A 33 4.56 -0.25 -3.05
N VAL A 34 5.57 -0.59 -3.85
CA VAL A 34 5.50 -0.47 -5.31
C VAL A 34 5.72 -1.83 -5.94
N GLY A 35 4.67 -2.33 -6.60
CA GLY A 35 4.71 -3.54 -7.39
C GLY A 35 4.81 -3.21 -8.87
N ILE A 36 5.67 -3.93 -9.59
CA ILE A 36 5.66 -3.94 -11.06
C ILE A 36 4.97 -5.23 -11.50
N MET A 37 3.76 -5.11 -12.05
CA MET A 37 3.06 -6.26 -12.62
C MET A 37 3.47 -6.44 -14.10
N PRO A 38 3.89 -7.63 -14.52
CA PRO A 38 4.31 -7.88 -15.90
C PRO A 38 3.16 -7.61 -16.89
N GLY A 39 3.35 -6.66 -17.82
CA GLY A 39 2.37 -6.34 -18.86
C GLY A 39 1.44 -5.16 -18.56
N THR A 40 1.53 -4.57 -17.37
CA THR A 40 0.90 -3.29 -17.00
C THR A 40 1.97 -2.30 -16.53
N GLY A 41 1.61 -1.02 -16.34
CA GLY A 41 2.50 -0.07 -15.69
C GLY A 41 2.66 -0.37 -14.19
N PRO A 42 3.53 0.38 -13.47
CA PRO A 42 3.75 0.13 -12.05
C PRO A 42 2.48 0.44 -11.24
N ILE A 43 2.26 -0.36 -10.20
CA ILE A 43 1.16 -0.20 -9.25
C ILE A 43 1.74 0.26 -7.93
N VAL A 44 1.38 1.47 -7.52
CA VAL A 44 1.73 2.03 -6.22
C VAL A 44 0.62 1.67 -5.25
N THR A 45 0.96 0.96 -4.18
CA THR A 45 0.03 0.58 -3.12
C THR A 45 0.29 1.47 -1.92
N LEU A 46 -0.73 2.25 -1.53
CA LEU A 46 -0.66 3.18 -0.41
C LEU A 46 -1.62 2.75 0.68
N PHE A 47 -1.20 2.88 1.93
CA PHE A 47 -2.07 2.64 3.06
C PHE A 47 -2.47 3.94 3.74
N ILE A 48 -3.70 4.38 3.47
CA ILE A 48 -4.14 5.72 3.86
C ILE A 48 -5.19 5.63 4.97
N PRO A 49 -4.93 6.20 6.15
CA PRO A 49 -5.96 6.33 7.18
C PRO A 49 -6.95 7.41 6.75
N ALA A 50 -8.23 7.07 6.61
CA ALA A 50 -9.28 7.99 6.17
C ALA A 50 -10.63 7.65 6.82
N GLU A 51 -11.57 8.60 6.78
CA GLU A 51 -12.96 8.35 7.22
C GLU A 51 -13.82 7.79 6.09
N LEU A 52 -13.47 8.11 4.84
CA LEU A 52 -14.23 7.74 3.66
C LEU A 52 -13.28 7.26 2.54
N PRO A 53 -13.71 6.31 1.69
CA PRO A 53 -12.90 5.83 0.57
C PRO A 53 -12.51 6.94 -0.40
N GLY A 54 -13.40 7.91 -0.62
CA GLY A 54 -13.11 9.05 -1.51
C GLY A 54 -11.98 9.94 -0.99
N GLN A 55 -11.82 10.08 0.34
CA GLN A 55 -10.70 10.81 0.91
C GLN A 55 -9.39 10.06 0.68
N ALA A 56 -9.37 8.75 0.93
CA ALA A 56 -8.20 7.91 0.67
C ALA A 56 -7.77 7.95 -0.80
N ILE A 57 -8.73 7.82 -1.73
CA ILE A 57 -8.46 7.93 -3.18
C ILE A 57 -7.88 9.31 -3.52
N THR A 58 -8.48 10.39 -3.01
CA THR A 58 -8.02 11.75 -3.32
C THR A 58 -6.59 11.97 -2.81
N SER A 59 -6.29 11.55 -1.58
CA SER A 59 -4.94 11.62 -1.02
C SER A 59 -3.93 10.83 -1.85
N ALA A 60 -4.26 9.59 -2.22
CA ALA A 60 -3.39 8.75 -3.05
C ALA A 60 -3.10 9.41 -4.42
N LEU A 61 -4.14 9.92 -5.08
CA LEU A 61 -3.98 10.57 -6.37
C LEU A 61 -3.14 11.85 -6.26
N SER A 62 -3.35 12.66 -5.23
CA SER A 62 -2.53 13.86 -5.01
C SER A 62 -1.05 13.55 -4.82
N MET A 63 -0.71 12.43 -4.18
CA MET A 63 0.68 12.02 -3.99
C MET A 63 1.30 11.46 -5.28
N VAL A 64 0.55 10.64 -6.02
CA VAL A 64 1.12 9.83 -7.11
C VAL A 64 1.03 10.52 -8.48
N SER A 65 0.00 11.35 -8.71
CA SER A 65 -0.25 11.97 -10.02
C SER A 65 0.80 13.01 -10.45
N GLU A 66 1.62 13.50 -9.52
CA GLU A 66 2.74 14.39 -9.83
C GLU A 66 3.86 13.67 -10.58
N TYR A 67 3.99 12.36 -10.36
CA TYR A 67 5.09 11.54 -10.86
C TYR A 67 4.77 10.87 -12.20
N SER A 68 3.52 10.46 -12.42
CA SER A 68 3.11 9.80 -13.65
C SER A 68 1.61 9.90 -13.87
N PRO A 69 1.13 9.93 -15.13
CA PRO A 69 -0.30 9.84 -15.42
C PRO A 69 -0.91 8.57 -14.83
N VAL A 70 -2.04 8.75 -14.14
CA VAL A 70 -2.79 7.65 -13.52
C VAL A 70 -3.71 7.02 -14.56
N MET A 71 -3.61 5.70 -14.72
CA MET A 71 -4.50 4.90 -15.57
C MET A 71 -5.71 4.36 -14.81
N GLY A 72 -5.51 4.00 -13.54
CA GLY A 72 -6.51 3.33 -12.73
C GLY A 72 -6.28 3.58 -11.24
N VAL A 73 -7.38 3.57 -10.49
CA VAL A 73 -7.33 3.63 -9.03
C VAL A 73 -8.32 2.64 -8.44
N THR A 74 -7.86 1.87 -7.46
CA THR A 74 -8.68 0.94 -6.68
C THR A 74 -8.49 1.26 -5.21
N ALA A 75 -9.57 1.30 -4.43
CA ALA A 75 -9.50 1.47 -2.98
C ALA A 75 -10.32 0.40 -2.28
N LEU A 76 -9.72 -0.22 -1.27
CA LEU A 76 -10.33 -1.25 -0.43
C LEU A 76 -10.17 -0.86 1.03
N GLU A 77 -11.26 -0.93 1.79
CA GLU A 77 -11.18 -0.75 3.23
C GLU A 77 -10.56 -1.99 3.87
N LEU A 78 -9.46 -1.82 4.61
CA LEU A 78 -8.95 -2.87 5.47
C LEU A 78 -9.91 -3.05 6.62
N SER A 79 -10.83 -4.00 6.45
CA SER A 79 -11.72 -4.40 7.53
C SER A 79 -10.90 -4.90 8.74
N PRO A 80 -11.42 -4.79 9.97
CA PRO A 80 -10.74 -5.24 11.18
C PRO A 80 -10.42 -6.75 11.24
N TRP A 81 -10.70 -7.54 10.20
CA TRP A 81 -10.24 -8.92 10.06
C TRP A 81 -8.71 -9.03 9.95
N GLU A 82 -8.00 -8.05 9.37
CA GLU A 82 -6.53 -8.08 9.32
C GLU A 82 -5.88 -7.79 10.68
N ALA A 83 -6.53 -7.00 11.55
CA ALA A 83 -6.06 -6.81 12.93
C ALA A 83 -6.06 -8.11 13.77
N ARG A 84 -6.72 -9.19 13.30
CA ARG A 84 -6.65 -10.52 13.94
C ARG A 84 -5.43 -11.34 13.51
N LEU A 85 -4.84 -11.08 12.34
CA LEU A 85 -3.68 -11.84 11.88
C LEU A 85 -2.41 -11.49 12.67
N ASP A 86 -2.28 -10.24 13.12
CA ASP A 86 -1.21 -9.82 14.04
C ASP A 86 -1.38 -10.35 15.47
N LEU A 87 -2.58 -10.83 15.84
CA LEU A 87 -2.85 -11.44 17.15
C LEU A 87 -2.61 -12.96 17.18
N GLU A 88 -2.50 -13.62 16.03
CA GLU A 88 -2.24 -15.07 15.95
C GLU A 88 -0.75 -15.43 15.86
N VAL A 89 0.15 -14.45 15.74
CA VAL A 89 1.60 -14.66 15.91
C VAL A 89 1.98 -14.48 17.40
N ALA A 90 1.23 -15.11 18.30
CA ALA A 90 1.68 -15.30 19.68
C ALA A 90 2.77 -16.38 19.70
N PRO A 91 3.86 -16.20 20.47
CA PRO A 91 5.06 -17.02 20.36
C PRO A 91 4.75 -18.49 20.68
N SER A 92 5.21 -19.36 19.79
CA SER A 92 5.21 -20.82 19.93
C SER A 92 5.52 -21.25 21.37
N HIS A 93 4.49 -21.64 22.12
CA HIS A 93 4.69 -22.35 23.38
C HIS A 93 5.32 -23.70 23.03
N LYS A 94 6.58 -23.88 23.43
CA LYS A 94 7.25 -25.19 23.45
C LYS A 94 6.36 -26.17 24.22
N LEU A 95 5.73 -27.10 23.50
CA LEU A 95 5.15 -28.29 24.09
C LEU A 95 6.31 -29.15 24.62
N THR A 96 6.57 -29.08 25.92
CA THR A 96 7.36 -30.09 26.60
C THR A 96 6.49 -31.34 26.73
N CYS A 97 6.72 -32.34 25.89
CA CYS A 97 6.25 -33.69 26.13
C CYS A 97 7.11 -34.31 27.24
N SER A 98 6.53 -34.42 28.43
CA SER A 98 7.05 -35.29 29.49
C SER A 98 6.53 -36.70 29.23
N SER A 99 7.43 -37.67 29.06
CA SER A 99 7.14 -39.10 29.12
C SER A 99 8.10 -39.75 30.09
#